data_AF-A0A8J4YAY8-F1
#
_entry.id   AF-A0A8J4YAY8-F1
#
_cell.length_a   1.000
_cell.length_b   1.000
_cell.length_c   1.000
_cell.angle_alpha   90.00
_cell.angle_beta   90.00
_cell.angle_gamma   90.00
#
_symmetry.space_group_name_H-M   'P 1'
#
loop_
_entity.id
_entity.type
_entity.pdbx_description
1 polymer ?
#
loop_
_entity_poly.entity_id
_entity_poly.type
_entity_poly.pdbx_seq_one_letter_code
_entity_poly.pdbx_strand_id
1 'polypeptide(L)'
;MVVIDSLCPKKRSAFESVSLSPRTVCRRIEEMSDSVNDSLKTCCSNFDTFSLALDESTDMKDTAQLAIFIRGVTAALQVYEEFLQLVPLHGTTTGQDIFDAVLQCVKQHSLDLSRLMCVTTDGAPAMTGRKKKGAVSLLVHHCEAAGHTQHPQGALHHPPRIPVLQVCQPY
;
A
#
# COMPACT_ATOMS: atom_id res chain seq x y z
N MET A 1 -17.35 -17.83 -29.96
CA MET A 1 -17.79 -16.75 -30.88
C MET A 1 -19.31 -16.55 -30.97
N VAL A 2 -20.14 -17.46 -30.43
CA VAL A 2 -21.63 -17.35 -30.42
C VAL A 2 -22.14 -16.09 -29.72
N VAL A 3 -21.43 -15.61 -28.69
CA VAL A 3 -21.82 -14.42 -27.92
C VAL A 3 -21.74 -13.12 -28.74
N ILE A 4 -20.81 -13.03 -29.71
CA ILE A 4 -20.62 -11.82 -30.53
C ILE A 4 -21.77 -11.65 -31.53
N ASP A 5 -22.25 -12.76 -32.09
CA ASP A 5 -23.40 -12.77 -33.00
C ASP A 5 -24.69 -12.33 -32.30
N SER A 6 -24.76 -12.52 -30.98
CA SER A 6 -25.89 -12.12 -30.13
C SER A 6 -25.81 -10.65 -29.69
N LEU A 7 -24.61 -10.16 -29.35
CA LEU A 7 -24.41 -8.82 -28.79
C LEU A 7 -24.28 -7.73 -29.87
N CYS A 8 -23.42 -7.95 -30.87
CA CYS A 8 -23.05 -6.93 -31.86
C CYS A 8 -22.61 -7.58 -33.19
N PRO A 9 -23.53 -8.20 -33.95
CA PRO A 9 -23.20 -8.95 -35.17
C PRO A 9 -22.50 -8.10 -36.23
N LYS A 10 -22.77 -6.78 -36.28
CA LYS A 10 -22.10 -5.84 -37.20
C LYS A 10 -20.61 -5.61 -36.91
N LYS A 11 -20.12 -5.96 -35.71
CA LYS A 11 -18.71 -5.77 -35.30
C LYS A 11 -17.91 -7.08 -35.25
N ARG A 12 -18.47 -8.18 -35.75
CA ARG A 12 -17.88 -9.52 -35.68
C ARG A 12 -16.42 -9.59 -36.14
N SER A 13 -16.11 -9.01 -37.29
CA SER A 13 -14.75 -8.99 -37.86
C SER A 13 -13.72 -8.26 -36.98
N ALA A 14 -14.16 -7.28 -36.17
CA ALA A 14 -13.29 -6.59 -35.23
C ALA A 14 -12.98 -7.41 -33.97
N PHE A 15 -13.82 -8.38 -33.62
CA PHE A 15 -13.56 -9.32 -32.52
C PHE A 15 -12.81 -10.57 -32.97
N GLU A 16 -13.00 -10.99 -34.23
CA GLU A 16 -12.23 -12.09 -34.83
C GLU A 16 -10.73 -11.76 -34.93
N SER A 17 -10.37 -10.48 -35.07
CA SER A 17 -8.98 -10.02 -35.06
C SER A 17 -8.35 -9.97 -33.65
N VAL A 18 -9.16 -10.10 -32.59
CA VAL A 18 -8.68 -10.14 -31.21
C VAL A 18 -8.36 -11.59 -30.83
N SER A 19 -7.08 -11.93 -30.75
CA SER A 19 -6.65 -13.22 -30.23
C SER A 19 -7.04 -13.35 -28.75
N LEU A 20 -7.93 -14.30 -28.45
CA LEU A 20 -8.40 -14.61 -27.09
C LEU A 20 -7.72 -15.86 -26.52
N SER A 21 -6.55 -16.24 -27.03
CA SER A 21 -5.81 -17.36 -26.43
C SER A 21 -5.48 -17.04 -24.96
N PRO A 22 -5.47 -18.03 -24.05
CA PRO A 22 -5.11 -17.79 -22.65
C PRO A 22 -3.78 -17.04 -22.49
N ARG A 23 -2.79 -17.32 -23.36
CA ARG A 23 -1.50 -16.61 -23.37
C ARG A 23 -1.64 -15.14 -23.74
N THR A 24 -2.47 -14.81 -24.74
CA THR A 24 -2.69 -13.43 -25.17
C THR A 24 -3.44 -12.64 -24.10
N VAL A 25 -4.42 -13.25 -23.44
CA VAL A 25 -5.16 -12.62 -22.34
C VAL A 25 -4.22 -12.37 -21.16
N CYS A 26 -3.41 -13.34 -20.76
CA CYS A 26 -2.41 -13.20 -19.69
C CYS A 26 -1.45 -12.03 -19.96
N ARG A 27 -0.82 -12.01 -21.15
CA ARG A 27 0.10 -10.94 -21.55
C ARG A 27 -0.55 -9.56 -21.49
N ARG A 28 -1.81 -9.43 -21.93
CA ARG A 28 -2.53 -8.14 -21.88
C ARG A 28 -2.82 -7.69 -20.45
N ILE A 29 -3.15 -8.63 -19.55
CA ILE A 29 -3.34 -8.34 -18.13
C ILE A 29 -2.03 -7.85 -17.51
N GLU A 30 -0.92 -8.54 -17.80
CA GLU A 30 0.42 -8.14 -17.36
C GLU A 30 0.78 -6.73 -17.86
N GLU A 31 0.60 -6.45 -19.16
CA GLU A 31 0.87 -5.13 -19.74
C GLU A 31 0.03 -4.01 -19.10
N MET A 32 -1.24 -4.27 -18.82
CA MET A 32 -2.10 -3.31 -18.11
C MET A 32 -1.66 -3.13 -16.66
N SER A 33 -1.28 -4.23 -15.99
CA SER A 33 -0.77 -4.19 -14.62
C SER A 33 0.52 -3.36 -14.53
N ASP A 34 1.45 -3.57 -15.45
CA ASP A 34 2.70 -2.82 -15.52
C ASP A 34 2.42 -1.32 -15.74
N SER A 35 1.52 -0.99 -16.67
CA SER A 35 1.11 0.40 -16.92
C SER A 35 0.48 1.08 -15.70
N VAL A 36 -0.36 0.36 -14.94
CA VAL A 36 -0.96 0.88 -13.69
C VAL A 36 0.12 1.08 -12.63
N ASN A 37 1.00 0.09 -12.47
CA ASN A 37 2.10 0.14 -11.50
C ASN A 37 3.10 1.28 -11.79
N ASP A 38 3.41 1.54 -13.06
CA ASP A 38 4.27 2.65 -13.46
C ASP A 38 3.62 4.02 -13.18
N SER A 39 2.31 4.12 -13.41
CA SER A 39 1.53 5.32 -13.06
C SER A 39 1.54 5.56 -11.54
N LEU A 40 1.36 4.49 -10.76
CA LEU A 40 1.37 4.55 -9.31
C LEU A 40 2.73 4.95 -8.76
N LYS A 41 3.83 4.40 -9.29
CA LYS A 41 5.20 4.80 -8.92
C LYS A 41 5.47 6.27 -9.22
N THR A 42 5.02 6.74 -10.39
CA THR A 42 5.14 8.15 -10.78
C THR A 42 4.35 9.05 -9.83
N CYS A 43 3.16 8.62 -9.39
CA CYS A 43 2.37 9.31 -8.39
C CYS A 43 3.11 9.37 -7.04
N CYS A 44 3.60 8.21 -6.56
CA CYS A 44 4.32 8.06 -5.30
C CYS A 44 5.57 8.96 -5.21
N SER A 45 6.35 9.09 -6.29
CA SER A 45 7.54 9.95 -6.30
C SER A 45 7.24 11.44 -6.10
N ASN A 46 6.00 11.86 -6.38
CA ASN A 46 5.57 13.26 -6.32
C ASN A 46 4.95 13.65 -4.97
N PHE A 47 4.82 12.73 -4.01
CA PHE A 47 4.19 13.01 -2.72
C PHE A 47 5.12 13.73 -1.77
N ASP A 48 4.78 14.96 -1.37
CA ASP A 48 5.42 15.71 -0.28
C ASP A 48 5.37 14.99 1.04
N THR A 49 4.21 14.42 1.34
CA THR A 49 4.01 13.56 2.49
C THR A 49 3.04 12.46 2.12
N PHE A 50 3.12 11.34 2.82
CA PHE A 50 2.16 10.26 2.65
C PHE A 50 1.89 9.52 3.96
N SER A 51 0.81 8.77 3.97
CA SER A 51 0.47 7.80 5.00
C SER A 51 0.18 6.44 4.41
N LEU A 52 0.32 5.40 5.23
CA LEU A 52 -0.01 4.03 4.87
C LEU A 52 -1.20 3.56 5.69
N ALA A 53 -2.11 2.80 5.07
CA ALA A 53 -3.08 1.99 5.77
C ALA A 53 -2.78 0.51 5.51
N LEU A 54 -2.67 -0.26 6.59
CA LEU A 54 -2.30 -1.66 6.59
C LEU A 54 -3.49 -2.47 7.11
N ASP A 55 -3.90 -3.45 6.34
CA ASP A 55 -4.99 -4.35 6.72
C ASP A 55 -4.59 -5.80 6.44
N GLU A 56 -4.91 -6.69 7.38
CA GLU A 56 -4.69 -8.13 7.20
C GLU A 56 -5.96 -8.75 6.62
N SER A 57 -5.88 -9.17 5.37
CA SER A 57 -6.93 -9.92 4.68
C SER A 57 -6.63 -11.42 4.72
N THR A 58 -7.67 -12.25 4.62
CA THR A 58 -7.54 -13.69 4.46
C THR A 58 -8.03 -14.08 3.07
N ASP A 59 -7.23 -14.84 2.33
CA ASP A 59 -7.66 -15.35 1.04
C ASP A 59 -8.55 -16.59 1.16
N MET A 60 -9.13 -17.02 0.04
CA MET A 60 -10.03 -18.17 0.00
C MET A 60 -9.37 -19.50 0.42
N LYS A 61 -8.04 -19.53 0.60
CA LYS A 61 -7.25 -20.69 1.03
C LYS A 61 -6.66 -20.49 2.43
N ASP A 62 -7.23 -19.58 3.23
CA ASP A 62 -6.76 -19.22 4.57
C ASP A 62 -5.30 -18.73 4.62
N THR A 63 -4.76 -18.23 3.50
CA THR A 63 -3.46 -17.54 3.51
C THR A 63 -3.67 -16.08 3.86
N ALA A 64 -3.00 -15.61 4.90
CA ALA A 64 -3.02 -14.21 5.28
C ALA A 64 -2.30 -13.35 4.22
N GLN A 65 -2.88 -12.20 3.90
CA GLN A 65 -2.34 -11.25 2.94
C GLN A 65 -2.40 -9.85 3.54
N LEU A 66 -1.29 -9.13 3.48
CA LEU A 66 -1.21 -7.75 3.88
C LEU A 66 -1.65 -6.87 2.71
N ALA A 67 -2.78 -6.19 2.87
CA ALA A 67 -3.23 -5.13 1.98
C ALA A 67 -2.59 -3.80 2.43
N ILE A 68 -1.87 -3.15 1.51
CA ILE A 68 -1.21 -1.87 1.75
C ILE A 68 -1.85 -0.82 0.87
N PHE A 69 -2.41 0.20 1.50
CA PHE A 69 -2.94 1.40 0.84
C PHE A 69 -2.05 2.59 1.14
N ILE A 70 -1.96 3.51 0.19
CA ILE A 70 -1.22 4.75 0.36
C ILE A 70 -2.16 5.94 0.16
N ARG A 71 -1.99 6.95 1.03
CA ARG A 71 -2.61 8.25 0.86
C ARG A 71 -1.52 9.31 0.82
N GLY A 72 -1.37 9.98 -0.31
CA GLY A 72 -0.30 10.96 -0.54
C GLY A 72 -0.83 12.35 -0.85
N VAL A 73 -0.04 13.36 -0.52
CA VAL A 73 -0.31 14.76 -0.87
C VAL A 73 0.85 15.31 -1.69
N THR A 74 0.59 15.90 -2.85
CA THR A 74 1.62 16.53 -3.69
C THR A 74 1.85 17.99 -3.29
N ALA A 75 2.92 18.60 -3.81
CA ALA A 75 3.19 20.04 -3.63
C ALA A 75 2.05 20.95 -4.13
N ALA A 76 1.24 20.47 -5.08
CA ALA A 76 0.05 21.17 -5.56
C ALA A 76 -1.18 20.99 -4.64
N LEU A 77 -0.99 20.41 -3.44
CA LEU A 77 -2.04 20.08 -2.47
C LEU A 77 -3.11 19.12 -3.01
N GLN A 78 -2.76 18.33 -4.02
CA GLN A 78 -3.63 17.27 -4.52
C GLN A 78 -3.47 16.03 -3.65
N VAL A 79 -4.60 15.46 -3.25
CA VAL A 79 -4.66 14.23 -2.45
C VAL A 79 -4.90 13.04 -3.38
N TYR A 80 -4.11 11.99 -3.21
CA TYR A 80 -4.24 10.73 -3.93
C TYR A 80 -4.43 9.60 -2.91
N GLU A 81 -5.31 8.67 -3.21
CA GLU A 81 -5.61 7.50 -2.39
C GLU A 81 -5.59 6.28 -3.30
N GLU A 82 -4.63 5.38 -3.10
CA GLU A 82 -4.36 4.28 -4.03
C GLU A 82 -4.09 2.97 -3.28
N PHE A 83 -4.44 1.87 -3.94
CA PHE A 83 -4.02 0.54 -3.52
C PHE A 83 -2.58 0.30 -3.95
N LEU A 84 -1.67 0.13 -3.00
CA LEU A 84 -0.25 0.02 -3.29
C LEU A 84 0.16 -1.41 -3.62
N GLN A 85 -0.16 -2.36 -2.75
CA GLN A 85 0.24 -3.75 -2.94
C GLN A 85 -0.57 -4.71 -2.08
N LEU A 86 -0.77 -5.93 -2.60
CA LEU A 86 -1.19 -7.09 -1.80
C LEU A 86 0.02 -7.99 -1.59
N VAL A 87 0.42 -8.23 -0.34
CA VAL A 87 1.60 -9.03 -0.02
C VAL A 87 1.18 -10.31 0.72
N PRO A 88 1.35 -11.50 0.15
CA PRO A 88 1.07 -12.74 0.86
C PRO A 88 2.05 -12.97 2.01
N LEU A 89 1.52 -13.20 3.21
CA LEU A 89 2.28 -13.52 4.42
C LEU A 89 2.34 -15.04 4.58
N HIS A 90 3.52 -15.63 4.34
CA HIS A 90 3.67 -17.08 4.34
C HIS A 90 4.09 -17.58 5.73
N GLY A 91 3.31 -18.53 6.28
CA GLY A 91 3.65 -19.24 7.52
C GLY A 91 3.19 -18.52 8.79
N THR A 92 3.68 -17.30 9.05
CA THR A 92 3.33 -16.51 10.23
C THR A 92 2.89 -15.09 9.88
N THR A 93 2.09 -14.50 10.77
CA THR A 93 1.59 -13.12 10.66
C THR A 93 2.05 -12.31 11.88
N THR A 94 3.35 -12.35 12.17
CA THR A 94 3.92 -11.58 13.27
C THR A 94 4.11 -10.12 12.86
N GLY A 95 4.27 -9.23 13.85
CA GLY A 95 4.58 -7.84 13.54
C GLY A 95 5.92 -7.64 12.81
N GLN A 96 6.86 -8.58 12.95
CA GLN A 96 8.11 -8.58 12.19
C GLN A 96 7.85 -8.91 10.71
N ASP A 97 7.06 -9.94 10.42
CA ASP A 97 6.72 -10.34 9.05
C ASP A 97 6.02 -9.19 8.30
N ILE A 98 5.08 -8.53 8.97
CA ILE A 98 4.35 -7.37 8.43
C ILE A 98 5.30 -6.18 8.23
N PHE A 99 6.18 -5.89 9.19
CA PHE A 99 7.15 -4.81 9.08
C PHE A 99 8.10 -5.01 7.88
N ASP A 100 8.61 -6.23 7.70
CA ASP A 100 9.50 -6.55 6.58
C ASP A 100 8.77 -6.44 5.23
N ALA A 101 7.51 -6.88 5.16
CA ALA A 101 6.66 -6.69 3.99
C ALA A 101 6.44 -5.20 3.66
N VAL A 102 6.18 -4.36 4.66
CA VAL A 102 6.03 -2.90 4.49
C VAL A 102 7.32 -2.26 3.99
N LEU A 103 8.48 -2.59 4.59
CA LEU A 103 9.76 -2.05 4.13
C LEU A 103 10.09 -2.46 2.70
N GLN A 104 9.80 -3.71 2.32
CA GLN A 104 9.97 -4.18 0.95
C GLN A 104 9.06 -3.41 -0.01
N CYS A 105 7.79 -3.19 0.35
CA CYS A 105 6.84 -2.43 -0.45
C CYS A 105 7.30 -0.98 -0.67
N VAL A 106 7.74 -0.32 0.40
CA VAL A 106 8.30 1.04 0.37
C VAL A 106 9.50 1.11 -0.57
N LYS A 107 10.43 0.15 -0.47
CA LYS A 107 11.60 0.08 -1.35
C LYS A 107 11.21 -0.16 -2.81
N GLN A 108 10.24 -1.04 -3.07
CA GLN A 108 9.77 -1.37 -4.43
C GLN A 108 9.14 -0.17 -5.14
N HIS A 109 8.48 0.71 -4.39
CA HIS A 109 7.84 1.91 -4.90
C HIS A 109 8.69 3.18 -4.76
N SER A 110 9.96 3.04 -4.36
CA SER A 110 10.90 4.15 -4.14
C SER A 110 10.34 5.24 -3.23
N LEU A 111 9.56 4.84 -2.21
CA LEU A 111 8.98 5.74 -1.23
C LEU A 111 10.04 6.15 -0.20
N ASP A 112 10.11 7.44 0.08
CA ASP A 112 11.00 7.98 1.11
C ASP A 112 10.32 7.94 2.47
N LEU A 113 10.78 7.07 3.37
CA LEU A 113 10.24 6.96 4.73
C LEU A 113 10.37 8.25 5.55
N SER A 114 11.24 9.19 5.16
CA SER A 114 11.31 10.51 5.81
C SER A 114 10.05 11.36 5.58
N ARG A 115 9.26 11.04 4.55
CA ARG A 115 8.00 11.70 4.18
C ARG A 115 6.76 10.95 4.71
N LEU A 116 6.96 9.84 5.43
CA LEU A 116 5.88 9.08 6.06
C LEU A 116 5.36 9.81 7.30
N MET A 117 4.09 10.19 7.30
CA MET A 117 3.46 10.94 8.38
C MET A 117 2.67 10.07 9.36
N CYS A 118 1.96 9.05 8.86
CA CYS A 118 1.21 8.14 9.72
C CYS A 118 1.03 6.76 9.11
N VAL A 119 0.74 5.80 9.99
CA VAL A 119 0.38 4.42 9.63
C VAL A 119 -0.90 4.07 10.36
N THR A 120 -1.89 3.64 9.60
CA THR A 120 -3.20 3.23 10.09
C THR A 120 -3.32 1.72 10.00
N THR A 121 -3.86 1.09 11.05
CA THR A 121 -4.02 -0.36 11.13
C THR A 121 -5.35 -0.69 11.82
N ASP A 122 -5.88 -1.88 11.57
CA ASP A 122 -7.06 -2.43 12.24
C ASP A 122 -6.92 -2.56 13.78
N GLY A 123 -5.69 -2.55 14.29
CA GLY A 123 -5.41 -2.63 15.72
C GLY A 123 -4.96 -4.00 16.19
N ALA A 124 -4.85 -5.00 15.30
CA ALA A 124 -4.43 -6.35 15.64
C ALA A 124 -3.10 -6.35 16.44
N PRO A 125 -2.90 -7.30 17.37
CA PRO A 125 -1.67 -7.37 18.17
C PRO A 125 -0.38 -7.41 17.33
N ALA A 126 -0.41 -8.04 16.16
CA ALA A 126 0.69 -8.07 15.21
C ALA A 126 0.98 -6.69 14.59
N MET A 127 -0.02 -5.82 14.46
CA MET A 127 0.13 -4.46 13.96
C MET A 127 0.58 -3.49 15.05
N THR A 128 -0.09 -3.50 16.21
CA THR A 128 0.04 -2.46 17.26
C THR A 128 0.80 -2.89 18.51
N GLY A 129 1.30 -4.13 18.56
CA GLY A 129 2.08 -4.66 19.67
C GLY A 129 3.20 -3.72 20.13
N ARG A 130 3.28 -3.48 21.44
CA ARG A 130 4.28 -2.58 22.04
C ARG A 130 5.65 -3.26 22.16
N LYS A 131 6.69 -2.46 22.44
CA LYS A 131 8.06 -2.93 22.72
C LYS A 131 8.64 -3.76 21.56
N LYS A 132 8.58 -3.24 20.33
CA LYS A 132 9.13 -3.90 19.12
C LYS A 132 8.48 -5.26 18.81
N LYS A 133 7.19 -5.41 19.10
CA LYS A 133 6.42 -6.62 18.78
C LYS A 133 5.40 -6.43 17.66
N GLY A 134 4.87 -5.22 17.53
CA GLY A 134 3.96 -4.84 16.45
C GLY A 134 4.69 -4.15 15.31
N ALA A 135 4.18 -4.32 14.09
CA ALA A 135 4.74 -3.72 12.88
C ALA A 135 4.90 -2.20 12.98
N VAL A 136 3.90 -1.50 13.52
CA VAL A 136 3.95 -0.04 13.70
C VAL A 136 5.08 0.35 14.66
N SER A 137 5.21 -0.35 15.80
CA SER A 137 6.28 -0.10 16.77
C SER A 137 7.66 -0.32 16.17
N LEU A 138 7.82 -1.34 15.31
CA LEU A 138 9.08 -1.61 14.61
C LEU A 138 9.40 -0.51 13.59
N LEU A 139 8.40 -0.05 12.84
CA LEU A 139 8.56 1.01 11.85
C LEU A 139 8.94 2.35 12.49
N VAL A 140 8.32 2.72 13.61
CA VAL A 140 8.70 3.92 14.37
C VAL A 140 10.18 3.86 14.76
N HIS A 141 10.61 2.75 15.36
CA HIS A 141 12.00 2.60 15.77
C HIS A 141 12.98 2.61 14.59
N HIS A 142 12.58 2.07 13.44
CA HIS A 142 13.37 2.11 12.22
C HIS A 142 13.56 3.56 11.73
N CYS A 143 12.49 4.36 11.69
CA CYS A 143 12.55 5.76 11.30
C CYS A 143 13.35 6.62 12.29
N GLU A 144 13.20 6.38 13.60
CA GLU A 144 13.98 7.03 14.65
C GLU A 144 15.49 6.75 14.49
N ALA A 145 15.85 5.48 14.28
CA ALA A 145 17.25 5.08 14.10
C ALA A 145 17.88 5.65 12.82
N ALA A 146 17.08 5.88 11.78
CA ALA A 146 17.51 6.51 10.54
C ALA A 146 17.65 8.05 10.63
N GLY A 147 17.26 8.66 11.75
CA GLY A 147 17.30 10.12 11.92
C GLY A 147 16.21 10.87 11.15
N HIS A 148 15.17 10.17 10.69
CA HIS A 148 14.07 10.72 9.87
C HIS A 148 12.99 11.43 10.70
N THR A 149 13.32 11.94 11.89
CA THR A 149 12.37 12.68 12.74
C THR A 149 12.39 14.17 12.44
N GLN A 150 11.25 14.72 12.01
CA GLN A 150 10.92 16.11 12.31
C GLN A 150 10.58 16.21 13.81
N HIS A 151 11.55 16.57 14.65
CA HIS A 151 11.28 17.08 16.00
C HIS A 151 10.80 18.53 15.89
N PRO A 152 9.62 18.91 16.42
CA PRO A 152 9.27 20.33 16.53
C PRO A 152 10.05 20.95 17.71
N GLN A 153 10.85 21.97 17.41
CA GLN A 153 11.44 22.84 18.42
C GLN A 153 10.36 23.75 19.02
N GLY A 154 10.23 23.75 20.35
CA GLY A 154 9.43 24.75 21.07
C GLY A 154 8.93 24.26 22.42
N ALA A 155 9.69 24.55 23.48
CA ALA A 155 9.30 24.30 24.86
C ALA A 155 8.04 25.10 25.24
N LEU A 156 6.96 24.42 25.62
CA LEU A 156 5.94 24.98 26.51
C LEU A 156 5.53 23.93 27.55
N HIS A 157 5.42 24.42 28.78
CA HIS A 157 5.32 23.72 30.04
C HIS A 157 3.94 23.06 30.24
N HIS A 158 3.54 22.13 29.37
CA HIS A 158 2.37 21.26 29.56
C HIS A 158 2.63 19.95 28.81
N PRO A 159 2.20 18.79 29.34
CA PRO A 159 2.41 17.52 28.66
C PRO A 159 1.71 17.60 27.29
N PRO A 160 2.45 17.58 26.17
CA PRO A 160 1.84 17.73 24.85
C PRO A 160 1.02 16.48 24.58
N ARG A 161 -0.30 16.64 24.53
CA ARG A 161 -1.20 15.69 23.90
C ARG A 161 -1.24 16.01 22.41
N ILE A 162 -1.05 14.97 21.59
CA ILE A 162 -1.28 14.81 20.12
C ILE A 162 0.03 14.38 19.40
N PRO A 163 0.03 13.28 18.61
CA PRO A 163 0.51 12.01 19.16
C PRO A 163 1.61 11.37 18.30
N VAL A 164 2.31 10.43 18.94
CA VAL A 164 2.95 9.26 18.31
C VAL A 164 2.09 8.77 17.14
N LEU A 165 2.69 8.48 15.97
CA LEU A 165 2.11 7.75 14.83
C LEU A 165 0.64 7.39 15.09
N GLN A 166 -0.29 8.27 14.72
CA GLN A 166 -1.68 8.05 15.11
C GLN A 166 -2.16 6.78 14.40
N VAL A 167 -2.30 5.70 15.16
CA VAL A 167 -3.13 4.55 14.80
C VAL A 167 -4.54 5.12 14.72
N CYS A 168 -4.92 5.62 13.54
CA CYS A 168 -6.29 6.06 13.29
C CYS A 168 -7.17 4.81 13.24
N GLN A 169 -7.65 4.36 14.39
CA GLN A 169 -8.73 3.37 14.41
C GLN A 169 -9.93 3.95 13.63
N PRO A 170 -10.60 3.18 12.77
CA PRO A 170 -11.85 3.62 12.16
C PRO A 170 -12.88 3.88 13.27
N TYR A 171 -13.68 4.94 13.08
CA TYR A 171 -14.77 5.36 13.99
C TYR A 171 -15.77 4.25 14.26
#